data_AF-A0A370KDV7-F1
#
_entry.id   AF-A0A370KDV7-F1
#
_cell.length_a   1.000
_cell.length_b   1.000
_cell.length_c   1.000
_cell.angle_alpha   90.00
_cell.angle_beta   90.00
_cell.angle_gamma   90.00
#
_symmetry.space_group_name_H-M   'P 1'
#
loop_
_entity.id
_entity.type
_entity.pdbx_description
1 polymer ?
#
loop_
_entity_poly.entity_id
_entity_poly.type
_entity_poly.pdbx_seq_one_letter_code
_entity_poly.pdbx_strand_id
1 'polypeptide(L)' 'TGARLLFLPAYSPDLNPIEMAFSKLKSLLRKKAARSFDAISNALSDICALFSVEECRNYFKAAGYEAI' A
#
# COMPACT_ATOMS: atom_id res chain seq x y z
N THR A 1 10.57 23.35 -0.40
CA THR A 1 9.16 22.99 -0.14
C THR A 1 9.14 21.90 0.92
N GLY A 2 8.30 22.02 1.95
CA GLY A 2 8.24 21.09 3.09
C GLY A 2 7.09 20.09 3.02
N ALA A 3 6.95 19.25 4.04
CA ALA A 3 5.82 18.32 4.18
C ALA A 3 4.56 19.03 4.71
N ARG A 4 3.38 18.51 4.37
CA ARG A 4 2.10 18.92 4.95
C ARG A 4 1.51 17.74 5.73
N LEU A 5 1.00 18.02 6.92
CA LEU A 5 0.26 17.03 7.70
C LEU A 5 -1.18 17.00 7.23
N LEU A 6 -1.68 15.81 6.87
CA LEU A 6 -3.09 15.57 6.53
C LEU A 6 -3.80 14.94 7.72
N PHE A 7 -5.00 15.42 8.02
CA PHE A 7 -5.81 14.87 9.11
C PHE A 7 -6.42 13.53 8.69
N LEU A 8 -6.25 12.50 9.53
CA LEU A 8 -6.90 11.20 9.41
C LEU A 8 -7.74 10.96 10.68
N PRO A 9 -9.08 10.85 10.59
CA PRO A 9 -9.90 10.56 11.76
C PRO A 9 -9.56 9.19 12.37
N ALA A 10 -9.75 9.06 13.68
CA ALA A 10 -9.53 7.79 14.38
C ALA A 10 -10.43 6.68 13.82
N TYR A 11 -9.93 5.44 13.78
CA TYR A 11 -10.65 4.25 13.32
C TYR A 11 -11.26 4.38 11.92
N SER A 12 -10.67 5.19 11.03
CA SER A 12 -11.15 5.40 9.66
C SER A 12 -10.19 4.76 8.63
N PRO A 13 -10.06 3.42 8.60
CA PRO A 13 -9.16 2.74 7.67
C PRO A 13 -9.55 3.00 6.20
N ASP A 14 -10.84 3.22 5.92
CA ASP A 14 -11.34 3.53 4.58
C ASP A 14 -10.78 4.84 4.01
N LEU A 15 -10.36 5.76 4.89
CA LEU A 15 -9.74 7.04 4.55
C LEU A 15 -8.21 6.96 4.51
N ASN A 16 -7.63 5.78 4.65
CA ASN A 16 -6.19 5.58 4.61
C ASN A 16 -5.77 4.80 3.35
N PRO A 17 -5.16 5.44 2.34
CA PRO A 17 -4.88 4.81 1.04
C PRO A 17 -3.90 3.64 1.15
N ILE A 18 -3.12 3.56 2.23
CA ILE A 18 -2.17 2.48 2.45
C ILE A 18 -2.87 1.13 2.69
N GLU A 19 -4.11 1.12 3.19
CA GLU A 19 -4.82 -0.11 3.56
C GLU A 19 -5.08 -1.01 2.35
N MET A 20 -5.48 -0.42 1.21
CA MET A 20 -5.69 -1.15 -0.04
C MET A 20 -4.38 -1.75 -0.57
N ALA A 21 -3.31 -0.96 -0.56
CA ALA A 21 -1.99 -1.41 -0.98
C ALA A 21 -1.48 -2.56 -0.10
N PHE A 22 -1.63 -2.44 1.23
CA PHE A 22 -1.21 -3.48 2.17
C PHE A 22 -2.07 -4.74 2.08
N SER A 23 -3.36 -4.62 1.75
CA SER A 23 -4.22 -5.77 1.49
C SER A 23 -3.71 -6.59 0.29
N LYS A 24 -3.39 -5.93 -0.83
CA LYS A 24 -2.80 -6.58 -2.02
C LYS A 24 -1.43 -7.19 -1.69
N LEU A 25 -0.55 -6.43 -1.04
CA LEU A 25 0.80 -6.87 -0.65
C LEU A 25 0.75 -8.13 0.22
N LYS A 26 -0.06 -8.12 1.28
CA LYS A 26 -0.23 -9.29 2.17
C LYS A 26 -0.78 -10.49 1.41
N SER A 27 -1.71 -10.27 0.48
CA SER A 27 -2.30 -11.34 -0.32
C SER A 27 -1.26 -12.01 -1.23
N LEU A 28 -0.40 -11.22 -1.88
CA LEU A 28 0.68 -11.73 -2.72
C LEU A 28 1.78 -12.42 -1.89
N LEU A 29 2.14 -11.84 -0.75
CA LEU A 29 3.14 -12.43 0.14
C LEU A 29 2.69 -13.79 0.69
N ARG A 30 1.42 -13.92 1.10
CA ARG A 30 0.84 -15.19 1.54
C ARG A 30 0.89 -16.26 0.44
N LYS A 31 0.67 -15.88 -0.82
CA LYS A 31 0.80 -16.79 -1.98
C LYS A 31 2.23 -17.27 -2.20
N LYS A 32 3.25 -16.46 -1.90
CA LYS A 32 4.66 -16.84 -2.03
C LYS A 32 5.13 -17.83 -0.96
N ALA A 33 4.44 -17.91 0.18
CA ALA A 33 4.70 -18.86 1.28
C ALA A 33 6.17 -18.92 1.75
N ALA A 34 6.91 -17.80 1.66
CA ALA A 34 8.30 -17.70 2.10
C ALA A 34 8.42 -17.90 3.63
N ARG A 35 9.47 -18.61 4.07
CA ARG A 35 9.66 -19.03 5.47
C ARG A 35 10.95 -18.50 6.11
N SER A 36 11.77 -17.75 5.37
CA SER A 36 12.97 -17.09 5.89
C SER A 36 12.87 -15.58 5.72
N PHE A 37 13.61 -14.84 6.55
CA PHE A 37 13.65 -13.39 6.47
C PHE A 37 14.09 -12.89 5.10
N ASP A 38 15.19 -13.42 4.56
CA ASP A 38 15.71 -13.03 3.24
C ASP A 38 14.74 -13.34 2.12
N ALA A 39 14.06 -14.50 2.18
CA ALA A 39 13.05 -14.86 1.18
C ALA A 39 11.83 -13.94 1.25
N ILE A 40 11.40 -13.53 2.45
CA ILE A 40 10.32 -12.55 2.63
C ILE A 40 10.74 -11.18 2.10
N SER A 41 11.95 -10.73 2.42
CA SER A 41 12.48 -9.44 1.96
C SER A 41 12.57 -9.38 0.42
N ASN A 42 13.12 -10.43 -0.21
CA ASN A 42 13.18 -10.53 -1.66
C ASN A 42 11.77 -10.59 -2.28
N ALA A 43 10.86 -11.37 -1.70
CA ALA A 43 9.47 -11.42 -2.17
C ALA A 43 8.77 -10.06 -2.05
N LEU A 44 9.03 -9.28 -1.00
CA LEU A 44 8.51 -7.92 -0.87
C LEU A 44 9.03 -7.00 -1.98
N SER A 45 10.33 -7.08 -2.30
CA SER A 45 10.92 -6.32 -3.42
C SER A 45 10.22 -6.64 -4.75
N ASP A 46 10.08 -7.94 -5.06
CA ASP A 46 9.39 -8.39 -6.28
C ASP A 46 7.93 -7.91 -6.32
N ILE A 47 7.22 -7.99 -5.19
CA ILE A 47 5.82 -7.59 -5.08
C ILE A 47 5.67 -6.08 -5.24
N CYS A 48 6.56 -5.28 -4.65
CA CYS A 48 6.56 -3.83 -4.81
C CYS A 48 6.69 -3.40 -6.29
N ALA A 49 7.45 -4.15 -7.09
CA ALA A 49 7.58 -3.91 -8.53
C ALA A 49 6.29 -4.20 -9.33
N LEU A 50 5.28 -4.85 -8.73
CA LEU A 50 3.99 -5.12 -9.38
C LEU A 50 2.96 -3.99 -9.22
N PHE A 51 3.27 -2.95 -8.44
CA PHE A 51 2.39 -1.79 -8.28
C PHE A 51 2.63 -0.80 -9.41
N SER A 52 1.59 -0.54 -10.19
CA SER A 52 1.64 0.51 -11.21
C SER A 52 1.35 1.88 -10.61
N VAL A 53 1.84 2.94 -11.27
CA VAL A 53 1.54 4.33 -10.87
C VAL A 53 0.03 4.61 -10.89
N GLU A 54 -0.67 4.09 -11.90
CA GLU A 54 -2.13 4.25 -12.03
C GLU A 54 -2.88 3.56 -10.88
N GLU A 55 -2.48 2.34 -10.53
CA GLU A 55 -3.06 1.62 -9.40
C GLU A 55 -2.86 2.38 -8.08
N CYS A 56 -1.65 2.88 -7.83
CA CYS A 56 -1.38 3.70 -6.64
C CYS A 56 -2.27 4.95 -6.60
N ARG A 57 -2.42 5.67 -7.73
CA ARG A 57 -3.34 6.82 -7.82
C ARG A 57 -4.78 6.44 -7.51
N ASN A 58 -5.23 5.27 -7.97
CA ASN A 58 -6.58 4.79 -7.68
C ASN A 58 -6.81 4.54 -6.18
N TYR A 59 -5.79 4.12 -5.42
CA TYR A 59 -5.91 4.01 -3.95
C TYR A 59 -6.10 5.36 -3.28
N PHE A 60 -5.34 6.38 -3.69
CA PHE A 60 -5.52 7.75 -3.20
C PHE A 60 -6.92 8.28 -3.52
N LYS A 61 -7.38 8.09 -4.77
CA LYS A 61 -8.74 8.48 -5.18
C LYS A 61 -9.81 7.76 -4.36
N ALA A 62 -9.68 6.45 -4.17
CA ALA A 62 -10.63 5.65 -3.38
C ALA A 62 -10.73 6.11 -1.91
N ALA A 63 -9.62 6.57 -1.33
CA ALA A 63 -9.58 7.12 0.03
C ALA A 63 -9.94 8.62 0.11
N GLY A 64 -10.37 9.24 -0.99
CA GLY A 64 -10.85 10.64 -1.00
C GLY A 64 -9.78 11.71 -1.26
N TYR A 65 -8.57 11.33 -1.69
CA TYR A 65 -7.44 12.24 -1.93
C TYR A 65 -7.30 12.64 -3.41
N GLU A 66 -8.39 12.69 -4.17
CA GLU A 66 -8.38 12.96 -5.62
C GLU A 66 -7.80 14.34 -6.00
N ALA A 67 -7.77 15.28 -5.06
CA ALA A 67 -7.31 16.66 -5.25
C ALA A 67 -5.87 16.95 -4.74
N ILE A 68 -5.13 15.93 -4.30
CA ILE A 68 -3.75 16.08 -3.79
C ILE A 68 -2.72 15.70 -4.86
#